data_AF-G9KIN4-F1
#
_entry.id   AF-G9KIN4-F1
#
_cell.length_a   1.000
_cell.length_b   1.000
_cell.length_c   1.000
_cell.angle_alpha   90.00
_cell.angle_beta   90.00
_cell.angle_gamma   90.00
#
_symmetry.space_group_name_H-M   'P 1'
#
loop_
_entity.id
_entity.type
_entity.pdbx_description
1 polymer ?
#
loop_
_entity_poly.entity_id
_entity_poly.type
_entity_poly.pdbx_seq_one_letter_code
_entity_poly.pdbx_strand_id
1 'polypeptide(L)'
;VHIMDDMIKRALDFRESKEAEPHPLWEYPCHCLSEPQQILTFDFRHPVPPHPVRAEGSIELRRPGRSHGAVLWMEYHLTPDSTVSTGLLKPPDDKGDCCWNPHCKQAVYFFTSPDCRVPQGGPRTVSYTVEFHPHTGDISMDFT
;
A
#
# COMPACT_ATOMS: atom_id res chain seq x y z
N VAL A 1 -10.03 13.85 27.84
CA VAL A 1 -9.25 14.30 26.66
C VAL A 1 -9.24 13.20 25.59
N HIS A 2 -10.40 12.59 25.28
CA HIS A 2 -10.53 11.52 24.26
C HIS A 2 -11.73 11.70 23.32
N ILE A 3 -12.52 12.77 23.51
CA ILE A 3 -13.73 13.03 22.70
C ILE A 3 -13.36 13.29 21.24
N MET A 4 -12.24 13.97 20.99
CA MET A 4 -11.75 14.23 19.64
C MET A 4 -11.25 12.93 18.98
N ASP A 5 -10.48 12.11 19.69
CA ASP A 5 -10.00 10.82 19.18
C ASP A 5 -11.16 9.89 18.83
N ASP A 6 -12.18 9.81 19.68
CA ASP A 6 -13.37 8.98 19.45
C ASP A 6 -14.21 9.49 18.28
N MET A 7 -14.29 10.82 18.10
CA MET A 7 -14.98 11.42 16.97
C MET A 7 -14.24 11.13 15.64
N ILE A 8 -12.91 11.23 15.64
CA ILE A 8 -12.06 10.93 14.49
C ILE A 8 -12.15 9.45 14.13
N LYS A 9 -12.03 8.55 15.11
CA LYS A 9 -12.16 7.10 14.88
C LYS A 9 -13.51 6.74 14.28
N ARG A 10 -14.61 7.27 14.81
CA ARG A 10 -15.95 7.02 14.26
C ARG A 10 -16.14 7.56 12.86
N ALA A 11 -15.56 8.72 12.54
CA ALA A 11 -15.63 9.30 11.21
C ALA A 11 -14.82 8.47 10.20
N LEU A 12 -13.60 8.06 10.58
CA LEU A 12 -12.75 7.18 9.79
C LEU A 12 -13.44 5.82 9.59
N ASP A 13 -13.89 5.16 10.65
CA ASP A 13 -14.65 3.89 10.60
C ASP A 13 -15.85 3.94 9.65
N PHE A 14 -16.55 5.08 9.58
CA PHE A 14 -17.77 5.23 8.81
C PHE A 14 -17.56 5.53 7.31
N ARG A 15 -16.47 6.20 6.92
CA ARG A 15 -16.28 6.67 5.52
C ARG A 15 -14.91 6.43 4.90
N GLU A 16 -13.85 6.37 5.68
CA GLU A 16 -12.45 6.37 5.18
C GLU A 16 -11.64 5.16 5.65
N SER A 17 -12.25 4.24 6.41
CA SER A 17 -11.55 3.19 7.17
C SER A 17 -10.80 2.17 6.36
N LYS A 18 -10.99 2.18 5.03
CA LYS A 18 -10.29 1.29 4.11
C LYS A 18 -9.82 1.97 2.83
N GLU A 19 -9.91 3.29 2.76
CA GLU A 19 -9.45 4.04 1.59
C GLU A 19 -8.01 4.48 1.81
N ALA A 20 -7.15 4.29 0.81
CA ALA A 20 -5.77 4.73 0.91
C ALA A 20 -5.69 6.23 0.60
N GLU A 21 -5.04 6.96 1.49
CA GLU A 21 -4.91 8.40 1.35
C GLU A 21 -3.75 8.76 0.41
N PRO A 22 -3.93 9.70 -0.54
CA PRO A 22 -2.87 10.11 -1.45
C PRO A 22 -1.89 11.08 -0.79
N HIS A 23 -0.68 10.61 -0.50
CA HIS A 23 0.40 11.40 0.14
C HIS A 23 1.67 11.47 -0.73
N PRO A 24 2.34 12.64 -0.79
CA PRO A 24 3.64 12.76 -1.46
C PRO A 24 4.77 12.22 -0.55
N LEU A 25 5.09 10.93 -0.65
CA LEU A 25 6.05 10.30 0.28
C LEU A 25 7.49 10.79 0.13
N TRP A 26 7.81 11.54 -0.92
CA TRP A 26 9.12 12.19 -1.05
C TRP A 26 9.38 13.23 0.06
N GLU A 27 8.34 13.79 0.67
CA GLU A 27 8.44 14.75 1.78
C GLU A 27 8.56 14.07 3.15
N TYR A 28 8.22 12.77 3.22
CA TYR A 28 8.12 12.01 4.47
C TYR A 28 9.16 10.88 4.49
N PRO A 29 10.24 11.02 5.27
CA PRO A 29 11.21 9.95 5.46
C PRO A 29 10.51 8.69 5.99
N CYS A 30 10.60 7.59 5.24
CA CYS A 30 9.99 6.32 5.60
C CYS A 30 10.93 5.15 5.32
N HIS A 31 10.75 4.08 6.10
CA HIS A 31 11.55 2.87 6.01
C HIS A 31 10.69 1.69 5.56
N CYS A 32 11.14 1.00 4.52
CA CYS A 32 10.47 -0.15 3.94
C CYS A 32 10.76 -1.37 4.81
N LEU A 33 9.73 -1.99 5.40
CA LEU A 33 9.85 -3.15 6.29
C LEU A 33 9.74 -4.50 5.57
N SER A 34 9.18 -4.50 4.37
CA SER A 34 9.04 -5.66 3.47
C SER A 34 9.62 -5.33 2.10
N GLU A 35 9.81 -6.37 1.29
CA GLU A 35 10.05 -6.20 -0.13
C GLU A 35 8.76 -5.74 -0.85
N PRO A 36 8.89 -4.95 -1.93
CA PRO A 36 7.74 -4.62 -2.77
C PRO A 36 7.18 -5.89 -3.41
N GLN A 37 5.85 -6.02 -3.39
CA GLN A 37 5.15 -7.17 -3.96
C GLN A 37 4.12 -6.70 -4.98
N GLN A 38 4.07 -7.40 -6.11
CA GLN A 38 3.05 -7.16 -7.12
C GLN A 38 1.69 -7.67 -6.63
N ILE A 39 0.73 -6.76 -6.47
CA ILE A 39 -0.60 -7.07 -5.96
C ILE A 39 -1.57 -7.42 -7.10
N LEU A 40 -1.66 -6.55 -8.10
CA LEU A 40 -2.55 -6.69 -9.26
C LEU A 40 -1.78 -6.37 -10.54
N THR A 41 -2.21 -6.98 -11.65
CA THR A 41 -1.68 -6.72 -12.98
C THR A 41 -2.81 -6.40 -13.94
N PHE A 42 -2.69 -5.28 -14.62
CA PHE A 42 -3.64 -4.86 -15.65
C PHE A 42 -2.96 -4.92 -17.01
N ASP A 43 -3.40 -5.82 -17.89
CA ASP A 43 -2.88 -5.89 -19.26
C ASP A 43 -3.67 -4.95 -20.17
N PHE A 44 -3.06 -3.81 -20.53
CA PHE A 44 -3.70 -2.79 -21.37
C PHE A 44 -3.89 -3.22 -22.83
N ARG A 45 -3.35 -4.38 -23.24
CA ARG A 45 -3.57 -4.93 -24.59
C ARG A 45 -4.91 -5.66 -24.70
N HIS A 46 -5.53 -5.99 -23.56
CA HIS A 46 -6.80 -6.68 -23.48
C HIS A 46 -7.88 -5.74 -22.95
N PRO A 47 -9.15 -5.94 -23.32
CA PRO A 47 -10.24 -5.18 -22.74
C PRO A 47 -10.32 -5.45 -21.23
N VAL A 48 -10.77 -4.43 -20.48
CA VAL A 48 -10.95 -4.55 -19.03
C VAL A 48 -11.93 -5.71 -18.76
N PRO A 49 -11.58 -6.66 -17.86
CA PRO A 49 -12.47 -7.76 -17.52
C PRO A 49 -13.82 -7.24 -17.04
N PRO A 50 -14.94 -7.86 -17.44
CA PRO A 50 -16.26 -7.46 -16.97
C PRO A 50 -16.53 -7.86 -15.52
N HIS A 51 -15.70 -8.71 -14.93
CA HIS A 51 -15.84 -9.19 -13.55
C HIS A 51 -14.80 -8.54 -12.63
N PRO A 52 -15.11 -8.36 -11.33
CA PRO A 52 -14.15 -7.87 -10.34
C PRO A 52 -12.88 -8.72 -10.31
N VAL A 53 -11.73 -8.06 -10.21
CA VAL A 53 -10.44 -8.72 -10.11
C VAL A 53 -9.98 -8.64 -8.67
N ARG A 54 -9.95 -9.78 -7.99
CA ARG A 54 -9.50 -9.91 -6.60
C ARG A 54 -8.11 -10.52 -6.54
N ALA A 55 -7.25 -9.93 -5.73
CA ALA A 55 -5.95 -10.44 -5.34
C ALA A 55 -5.88 -10.55 -3.81
N GLU A 56 -5.47 -11.70 -3.33
CA GLU A 56 -5.25 -11.95 -1.91
C GLU A 56 -3.87 -12.56 -1.72
N GLY A 57 -3.22 -12.21 -0.62
CA GLY A 57 -1.87 -12.65 -0.36
C GLY A 57 -1.38 -12.17 0.99
N SER A 58 -0.10 -12.40 1.21
CA SER A 58 0.52 -12.07 2.47
C SER A 58 1.93 -11.54 2.22
N ILE A 59 2.32 -10.52 2.98
CA ILE A 59 3.59 -9.79 2.85
C ILE A 59 4.39 -10.04 4.12
N GLU A 60 5.57 -10.64 3.96
CA GLU A 60 6.49 -10.88 5.08
C GLU A 60 7.27 -9.61 5.43
N LEU A 61 7.18 -9.19 6.69
CA LEU A 61 8.00 -8.13 7.24
C LEU A 61 9.36 -8.71 7.61
N ARG A 62 10.38 -8.39 6.79
CA ARG A 62 11.75 -8.91 6.94
C ARG A 62 12.62 -8.05 7.84
N ARG A 63 12.30 -6.75 7.95
CA ARG A 63 13.09 -5.80 8.71
C ARG A 63 12.41 -5.45 10.04
N PRO A 64 13.19 -5.27 11.12
CA PRO A 64 12.64 -4.87 12.42
C PRO A 64 12.11 -3.43 12.34
N GLY A 65 10.91 -3.21 12.87
CA GLY A 65 10.32 -1.87 12.90
C GLY A 65 8.84 -1.89 13.29
N ARG A 66 8.21 -0.73 13.18
CA ARG A 66 6.76 -0.58 13.39
C ARG A 66 6.10 -0.35 12.04
N SER A 67 5.20 -1.26 11.66
CA SER A 67 4.45 -1.09 10.41
C SER A 67 3.28 -0.14 10.67
N HIS A 68 3.39 1.09 10.16
CA HIS A 68 2.36 2.12 10.32
C HIS A 68 1.26 2.02 9.25
N GLY A 69 1.60 1.46 8.09
CA GLY A 69 0.68 1.32 6.98
C GLY A 69 1.32 0.60 5.80
N ALA A 70 0.50 0.31 4.79
CA ALA A 70 0.92 -0.17 3.49
C ALA A 70 0.94 0.99 2.49
N VAL A 71 1.93 1.00 1.60
CA VAL A 71 2.01 1.97 0.51
C VAL A 71 1.76 1.25 -0.80
N LEU A 72 0.91 1.82 -1.65
CA LEU A 72 0.57 1.32 -2.96
C LEU A 72 0.96 2.37 -4.01
N TRP A 73 1.47 1.87 -5.14
CA TRP A 73 1.79 2.66 -6.32
C TRP A 73 1.53 1.83 -7.57
N MET A 74 1.62 2.49 -8.73
CA MET A 74 1.44 1.84 -10.02
C MET A 74 2.78 1.81 -10.77
N GLU A 75 3.03 0.70 -11.45
CA GLU A 75 4.14 0.55 -12.39
C GLU A 75 3.58 0.28 -13.78
N TYR A 76 4.04 1.08 -14.74
CA TYR A 76 3.57 1.03 -16.12
C TYR A 76 4.68 0.49 -17.02
N HIS A 77 4.41 -0.65 -17.65
CA HIS A 77 5.29 -1.22 -18.66
C HIS A 77 4.93 -0.61 -20.02
N LEU A 78 5.67 0.42 -20.44
CA LEU A 78 5.43 1.11 -21.72
C LEU A 78 5.95 0.29 -22.91
N THR A 79 7.11 -0.34 -22.72
CA THR A 79 7.74 -1.24 -23.71
C THR A 79 8.38 -2.42 -22.98
N PRO A 80 8.75 -3.53 -23.66
CA PRO A 80 9.40 -4.68 -23.02
C PRO A 80 10.64 -4.31 -22.19
N ASP A 81 11.34 -3.23 -22.56
CA ASP A 81 12.58 -2.78 -21.92
C ASP A 81 12.41 -1.49 -21.10
N SER A 82 11.20 -0.92 -21.01
CA SER A 82 10.96 0.36 -20.32
C SER A 82 9.75 0.26 -19.40
N THR A 83 10.03 0.30 -18.10
CA THR A 83 9.04 0.40 -17.03
C THR A 83 9.14 1.75 -16.35
N VAL A 84 8.00 2.39 -16.09
CA VAL A 84 7.89 3.66 -15.38
C VAL A 84 7.17 3.43 -14.06
N SER A 85 7.84 3.73 -12.95
CA SER A 85 7.26 3.69 -11.61
C SER A 85 6.76 5.08 -11.17
N THR A 86 5.52 5.15 -10.68
CA THR A 86 4.95 6.37 -10.08
C THR A 86 5.18 6.46 -8.57
N GLY A 87 5.76 5.43 -7.98
CA GLY A 87 6.06 5.38 -6.55
C GLY A 87 7.54 5.17 -6.32
N LEU A 88 7.89 3.92 -6.04
CA LEU A 88 9.23 3.56 -5.62
C LEU A 88 10.18 3.57 -6.82
N LEU A 89 11.17 4.47 -6.81
CA LEU A 89 12.13 4.63 -7.90
C LEU A 89 13.27 3.61 -7.85
N LYS A 90 13.61 3.15 -6.64
CA LYS A 90 14.66 2.17 -6.39
C LYS A 90 14.18 1.19 -5.33
N PRO A 91 14.47 -0.11 -5.47
CA PRO A 91 14.21 -1.07 -4.40
C PRO A 91 14.90 -0.58 -3.12
N PRO A 92 14.29 -0.83 -1.96
CA PRO A 92 14.80 -0.25 -0.72
C PRO A 92 16.16 -0.85 -0.39
N ASP A 93 17.13 0.02 -0.12
CA ASP A 93 18.52 -0.37 0.20
C ASP A 93 18.56 -1.29 1.44
N ASP A 94 19.70 -1.92 1.76
CA ASP A 94 19.83 -2.80 2.94
C ASP A 94 19.44 -2.09 4.26
N LYS A 95 19.52 -0.75 4.27
CA LYS A 95 19.09 0.12 5.38
C LYS A 95 17.59 0.40 5.42
N GLY A 96 16.88 0.09 4.34
CA GLY A 96 15.44 0.26 4.18
C GLY A 96 14.98 1.64 3.80
N ASP A 97 15.88 2.53 3.36
CA ASP A 97 15.51 3.85 2.86
C ASP A 97 14.80 3.74 1.50
N CYS A 98 13.60 4.31 1.41
CA CYS A 98 12.78 4.26 0.20
C CYS A 98 12.92 5.59 -0.56
N CYS A 99 13.26 5.54 -1.86
CA CYS A 99 13.29 6.72 -2.72
C CYS A 99 12.00 6.81 -3.54
N TRP A 100 11.15 7.79 -3.23
CA TRP A 100 9.87 8.00 -3.90
C TRP A 100 9.97 9.02 -5.04
N ASN A 101 9.10 8.85 -6.04
CA ASN A 101 8.97 9.79 -7.14
C ASN A 101 8.34 11.12 -6.66
N PRO A 102 9.00 12.27 -6.85
CA PRO A 102 8.48 13.57 -6.40
C PRO A 102 7.29 14.08 -7.22
N HIS A 103 7.03 13.50 -8.39
CA HIS A 103 6.00 13.98 -9.32
C HIS A 103 4.63 13.33 -9.12
N CYS A 104 4.52 12.34 -8.25
CA CYS A 104 3.28 11.61 -8.00
C CYS A 104 3.01 11.45 -6.51
N LYS A 105 1.73 11.37 -6.14
CA LYS A 105 1.31 10.98 -4.80
C LYS A 105 1.15 9.46 -4.76
N GLN A 106 1.55 8.85 -3.65
CA GLN A 106 1.39 7.43 -3.41
C GLN A 106 0.20 7.20 -2.49
N ALA A 107 -0.47 6.06 -2.66
CA ALA A 107 -1.62 5.69 -1.85
C ALA A 107 -1.12 5.05 -0.57
N VAL A 108 -1.43 5.65 0.59
CA VAL A 108 -1.02 5.16 1.90
C VAL A 108 -2.23 4.65 2.66
N TYR A 109 -2.23 3.37 2.97
CA TYR A 109 -3.22 2.72 3.81
C TYR A 109 -2.69 2.62 5.23
N PHE A 110 -3.27 3.37 6.17
CA PHE A 110 -2.88 3.30 7.58
C PHE A 110 -3.56 2.12 8.28
N PHE A 111 -2.80 1.34 9.06
CA PHE A 111 -3.39 0.25 9.84
C PHE A 111 -4.11 0.82 11.07
N THR A 112 -5.36 0.42 11.28
CA THR A 112 -6.23 0.91 12.36
C THR A 112 -5.72 0.50 13.76
N SER A 113 -4.83 -0.50 13.86
CA SER A 113 -4.25 -0.94 15.13
C SER A 113 -2.84 -0.39 15.36
N PRO A 114 -2.59 0.33 16.48
CA PRO A 114 -1.28 0.89 16.79
C PRO A 114 -0.21 -0.14 17.22
N ASP A 115 -0.56 -1.42 17.40
CA ASP A 115 0.32 -2.46 17.95
C ASP A 115 0.85 -3.47 16.91
N CYS A 116 1.28 -2.96 15.75
CA CYS A 116 2.27 -3.67 14.94
C CYS A 116 3.71 -3.35 15.38
N ARG A 117 4.02 -3.51 16.68
CA ARG A 117 5.43 -3.67 17.09
C ARG A 117 5.87 -5.04 16.61
N VAL A 118 6.93 -5.13 15.81
CA VAL A 118 7.61 -6.40 15.56
C VAL A 118 8.39 -6.72 16.83
N PRO A 119 7.99 -7.69 17.68
CA PRO A 119 8.91 -8.21 18.68
C PRO A 119 10.10 -8.84 17.97
N GLN A 120 11.29 -8.79 18.58
CA GLN A 120 12.57 -9.27 18.05
C GLN A 120 12.63 -10.78 17.69
N GLY A 121 11.53 -11.50 17.47
CA GLY A 121 11.51 -12.97 17.45
C GLY A 121 10.50 -13.68 16.55
N GLY A 122 9.96 -13.06 15.49
CA GLY A 122 9.18 -13.82 14.50
C GLY A 122 8.90 -13.06 13.20
N PRO A 123 8.81 -13.75 12.04
CA PRO A 123 8.33 -13.14 10.81
C PRO A 123 6.86 -12.78 11.01
N ARG A 124 6.56 -11.47 10.97
CA ARG A 124 5.18 -10.99 11.00
C ARG A 124 4.74 -10.82 9.55
N THR A 125 3.59 -11.39 9.25
CA THR A 125 3.03 -11.34 7.90
C THR A 125 1.79 -10.46 7.91
N VAL A 126 1.71 -9.52 6.98
CA VAL A 126 0.52 -8.69 6.76
C VAL A 126 -0.27 -9.33 5.64
N SER A 127 -1.51 -9.74 5.92
CA SER A 127 -2.40 -10.27 4.90
C SER A 127 -3.08 -9.11 4.17
N TYR A 128 -3.20 -9.20 2.86
CA TYR A 128 -3.89 -8.21 2.06
C TYR A 128 -4.96 -8.86 1.19
N THR A 129 -6.06 -8.13 1.01
CA THR A 129 -7.09 -8.43 0.03
C THR A 129 -7.36 -7.15 -0.75
N VAL A 130 -7.16 -7.17 -2.06
CA VAL A 130 -7.41 -6.04 -2.95
C VAL A 130 -8.35 -6.47 -4.06
N GLU A 131 -9.39 -5.69 -4.30
CA GLU A 131 -10.43 -5.98 -5.28
C GLU A 131 -10.68 -4.76 -6.18
N PHE A 132 -10.46 -4.95 -7.48
CA PHE A 132 -10.74 -3.95 -8.50
C PHE A 132 -12.13 -4.18 -9.11
N HIS A 133 -12.97 -3.14 -9.09
CA HIS A 133 -14.33 -3.17 -9.64
C HIS A 133 -14.35 -2.49 -11.01
N PRO A 134 -14.51 -3.23 -12.13
CA PRO A 134 -14.40 -2.66 -13.47
C PRO A 134 -15.56 -1.73 -13.84
N HIS A 135 -16.71 -1.83 -13.17
CA HIS A 135 -17.88 -0.99 -13.45
C HIS A 135 -17.76 0.43 -12.89
N THR A 136 -17.12 0.60 -11.73
CA THR A 136 -16.91 1.91 -11.10
C THR A 136 -15.49 2.43 -11.30
N GLY A 137 -14.53 1.52 -11.52
CA GLY A 137 -13.10 1.83 -11.53
C GLY A 137 -12.47 1.87 -10.14
N ASP A 138 -13.23 1.55 -9.09
CA ASP A 138 -12.76 1.62 -7.71
C ASP A 138 -11.92 0.40 -7.32
N ILE A 139 -10.93 0.63 -6.47
CA ILE A 139 -10.10 -0.40 -5.87
C ILE A 139 -10.39 -0.43 -4.37
N SER A 140 -11.01 -1.51 -3.91
CA SER A 140 -11.20 -1.78 -2.48
C SER A 140 -9.98 -2.54 -1.97
N MET A 141 -9.50 -2.17 -0.79
CA MET A 141 -8.34 -2.83 -0.18
C MET A 141 -8.56 -3.05 1.32
N ASP A 142 -8.05 -4.17 1.81
CA ASP A 142 -8.13 -4.56 3.21
C ASP A 142 -6.79 -5.18 3.60
N PHE A 143 -6.18 -4.66 4.66
CA PHE A 143 -4.91 -5.15 5.18
C PHE A 143 -5.06 -5.51 6.65
N THR A 144 -4.64 -6.72 7.03
CA THR A 144 -4.78 -7.30 8.39
C THR A 144 -3.51 -7.95 8.90
#